data_AF-A0A8S3KE53-F1
#
_entry.id   AF-A0A8S3KE53-F1
#
_cell.length_a   1.000
_cell.length_b   1.000
_cell.length_c   1.000
_cell.angle_alpha   90.00
_cell.angle_beta   90.00
_cell.angle_gamma   90.00
#
_symmetry.space_group_name_H-M   'P 1'
#
loop_
_entity.id
_entity.type
_entity.pdbx_description
1 polymer ?
#
loop_
_entity_poly.entity_id
_entity_poly.type
_entity_poly.pdbx_seq_one_letter_code
_entity_poly.pdbx_strand_id
1 'polypeptide(L)'
;MTSELKSIGFTVTKALHLTRDKMDSVLEEFKKSIQQSDMVLFYFAGHGVQWKDQNYLLATDIPNVSGIDLNEKAINAQRFLNDLCDQKPFVTIFLLDC
;
A
#
# COMPACT_ATOMS: atom_id res chain seq x y z
N MET A 1 -1.26 -0.99 -16.35
CA MET A 1 -1.75 -1.75 -15.17
C MET A 1 -3.21 -1.45 -14.84
N THR A 2 -3.62 -0.20 -14.59
CA THR A 2 -5.00 0.11 -14.17
C THR A 2 -6.07 -0.32 -15.18
N SER A 3 -5.88 -0.04 -16.47
CA SER A 3 -6.86 -0.36 -17.50
C SER A 3 -7.02 -1.88 -17.68
N GLU A 4 -5.92 -2.61 -17.60
CA GLU A 4 -5.86 -4.07 -17.73
C GLU A 4 -6.51 -4.76 -16.53
N LEU A 5 -6.27 -4.27 -15.31
CA LEU A 5 -6.94 -4.80 -14.11
C LEU A 5 -8.45 -4.55 -14.16
N LYS A 6 -8.88 -3.35 -14.60
CA LYS A 6 -10.30 -3.06 -14.80
C LYS A 6 -10.93 -3.96 -15.86
N SER A 7 -10.22 -4.23 -16.96
CA SER A 7 -10.78 -5.06 -18.04
C SER A 7 -10.97 -6.53 -17.65
N ILE A 8 -10.26 -7.02 -16.63
CA ILE A 8 -10.44 -8.38 -16.09
C ILE A 8 -11.34 -8.42 -14.85
N GLY A 9 -12.02 -7.31 -14.52
CA GLY A 9 -13.08 -7.29 -13.50
C GLY A 9 -12.69 -6.73 -12.13
N PHE A 10 -11.48 -6.19 -11.94
CA PHE A 10 -11.14 -5.52 -10.68
C PHE A 10 -11.81 -4.15 -10.57
N THR A 11 -12.31 -3.84 -9.38
CA THR A 11 -12.56 -2.45 -8.94
C THR A 11 -11.22 -1.83 -8.54
N VAL A 12 -10.76 -0.81 -9.27
CA VAL A 12 -9.41 -0.27 -9.09
C VAL A 12 -9.43 1.16 -8.54
N THR A 13 -8.86 1.33 -7.35
CA THR A 13 -8.43 2.63 -6.80
C THR A 13 -7.04 2.96 -7.31
N LYS A 14 -6.90 4.05 -8.08
CA LYS A 14 -5.60 4.55 -8.57
C LYS A 14 -5.28 5.85 -7.86
N ALA A 15 -4.09 5.92 -7.26
CA ALA A 15 -3.60 7.11 -6.59
C ALA A 15 -2.12 7.34 -6.96
N LEU A 16 -1.74 8.60 -7.17
CA LEU A 16 -0.41 8.98 -7.66
C LEU A 16 0.15 10.11 -6.80
N HIS A 17 1.47 10.10 -6.60
CA HIS A 17 2.23 11.18 -5.94
C HIS A 17 1.63 11.60 -4.59
N LEU A 18 1.28 10.62 -3.76
CA LEU A 18 0.64 10.86 -2.48
C LEU A 18 1.63 11.41 -1.45
N THR A 19 1.17 12.42 -0.71
CA THR A 19 1.78 12.82 0.56
C THR A 19 1.43 11.80 1.65
N ARG A 20 2.13 11.82 2.79
CA ARG A 20 1.93 10.88 3.90
C ARG A 20 0.46 10.75 4.31
N ASP A 21 -0.21 11.87 4.55
CA ASP A 21 -1.61 11.91 5.02
C ASP A 21 -2.60 11.39 3.97
N LYS A 22 -2.34 11.71 2.69
CA LYS A 22 -3.17 11.22 1.59
C LYS A 22 -2.97 9.72 1.39
N MET A 23 -1.75 9.22 1.58
CA MET A 23 -1.46 7.79 1.51
C MET A 23 -2.22 7.04 2.60
N ASP A 24 -2.20 7.50 3.86
CA ASP A 24 -3.03 6.91 4.93
C ASP A 24 -4.51 6.89 4.57
N SER A 25 -5.05 8.02 4.11
CA SER A 25 -6.46 8.13 3.78
C SER A 25 -6.87 7.14 2.69
N VAL A 26 -6.09 7.05 1.62
CA VAL A 26 -6.34 6.12 0.49
C VAL A 26 -6.19 4.66 0.93
N LEU A 27 -5.20 4.34 1.75
CA LEU A 27 -4.99 2.98 2.23
C LEU A 27 -6.11 2.54 3.19
N GLU A 28 -6.59 3.44 4.05
CA GLU A 28 -7.74 3.17 4.92
C GLU A 28 -9.04 2.99 4.14
N GLU A 29 -9.29 3.81 3.12
CA GLU A 29 -10.44 3.65 2.23
C GLU A 29 -10.36 2.34 1.43
N PHE A 30 -9.18 2.02 0.90
CA PHE A 30 -8.95 0.76 0.19
C PHE A 30 -9.21 -0.45 1.10
N LYS A 31 -8.67 -0.45 2.32
CA LYS A 31 -8.90 -1.50 3.31
C LYS A 31 -10.39 -1.69 3.61
N LYS A 32 -11.14 -0.59 3.82
CA LYS A 32 -12.59 -0.62 4.08
C LYS A 32 -13.42 -1.13 2.90
N SER A 33 -12.88 -1.05 1.68
CA SER A 33 -13.57 -1.55 0.48
C SER A 33 -13.52 -3.06 0.34
N ILE A 34 -12.63 -3.75 1.07
CA ILE A 34 -12.45 -5.19 1.00
C ILE A 34 -13.59 -5.90 1.73
N GLN A 35 -14.19 -6.86 1.04
CA GLN A 35 -15.17 -7.78 1.61
C GLN A 35 -14.53 -9.15 1.86
N GLN A 36 -15.14 -9.91 2.76
CA GLN A 36 -14.69 -11.26 3.05
C GLN A 36 -14.72 -12.11 1.77
N SER A 37 -13.65 -12.87 1.54
CA SER A 37 -13.44 -13.72 0.34
C SER A 37 -13.11 -12.99 -0.96
N ASP A 38 -12.84 -11.69 -0.93
CA ASP A 38 -12.35 -10.97 -2.10
C ASP A 38 -10.96 -11.45 -2.55
N MET A 39 -10.68 -11.31 -3.85
CA MET A 39 -9.32 -11.33 -4.39
C MET A 39 -8.76 -9.91 -4.34
N VAL A 40 -7.74 -9.69 -3.51
CA VAL A 40 -7.15 -8.37 -3.29
C VAL A 40 -5.79 -8.29 -3.96
N LEU A 41 -5.59 -7.25 -4.78
CA LEU A 41 -4.29 -6.90 -5.35
C LEU A 41 -3.88 -5.52 -4.83
N PHE A 42 -2.76 -5.46 -4.13
CA PHE A 42 -2.07 -4.21 -3.81
C PHE A 42 -0.81 -4.09 -4.67
N TYR A 43 -0.65 -2.97 -5.36
CA TYR A 43 0.54 -2.63 -6.13
C TYR A 43 1.03 -1.25 -5.73
N PHE A 44 2.31 -1.18 -5.36
CA PHE A 44 3.01 0.08 -5.10
C PHE A 44 4.25 0.17 -5.98
N ALA A 45 4.45 1.34 -6.59
CA ALA A 45 5.65 1.68 -7.34
C ALA A 45 6.17 3.04 -6.91
N GLY A 46 7.44 3.08 -6.51
CA GLY A 46 8.07 4.29 -6.00
C GLY A 46 9.16 3.97 -4.99
N HIS A 47 9.64 5.00 -4.29
CA HIS A 47 10.73 4.80 -3.33
C HIS A 47 10.26 3.98 -2.14
N GLY A 48 10.96 2.87 -1.89
CA GLY A 48 10.86 2.09 -0.68
C GLY A 48 12.21 1.98 0.01
N VAL A 49 12.21 1.73 1.31
CA VAL A 49 13.42 1.40 2.06
C VAL A 49 13.19 0.16 2.91
N GLN A 50 14.23 -0.67 3.03
CA GLN A 50 14.20 -1.81 3.92
C GLN A 50 14.93 -1.46 5.22
N TRP A 51 14.27 -1.69 6.35
CA TRP A 51 14.85 -1.52 7.67
C TRP A 51 14.39 -2.62 8.61
N LYS A 52 15.32 -3.28 9.30
CA LYS A 52 15.05 -4.44 10.18
C LYS A 52 14.15 -5.49 9.51
N ASP A 53 14.50 -5.86 8.28
CA ASP A 53 13.78 -6.86 7.48
C ASP A 53 12.33 -6.51 7.12
N GLN A 54 11.95 -5.23 7.25
CA GLN A 54 10.63 -4.72 6.87
C GLN A 54 10.74 -3.68 5.78
N ASN A 55 9.82 -3.75 4.82
CA ASN A 55 9.71 -2.78 3.74
C ASN A 55 8.85 -1.59 4.18
N TYR A 56 9.36 -0.39 3.94
CA TYR A 56 8.68 0.86 4.20
C TYR A 56 8.46 1.61 2.89
N LEU A 57 7.22 2.02 2.63
CA LEU A 57 6.84 2.77 1.44
C LEU A 57 6.89 4.27 1.75
N LEU A 58 7.53 5.04 0.87
CA LEU A 58 7.76 6.46 1.08
C LEU A 58 6.74 7.32 0.31
N ALA A 59 6.17 8.28 1.01
CA ALA A 59 5.37 9.35 0.40
C ALA A 59 6.24 10.43 -0.25
N THR A 60 5.64 11.25 -1.11
CA THR A 60 6.37 12.27 -1.89
C THR A 60 6.91 13.44 -1.09
N ASP A 61 6.37 13.67 0.10
CA ASP A 61 6.71 14.78 1.01
C ASP A 61 7.75 14.40 2.08
N ILE A 62 8.40 13.23 1.94
CA ILE A 62 9.47 12.81 2.85
C ILE A 62 10.80 13.46 2.40
N PRO A 63 11.39 14.38 3.20
CA PRO A 63 12.48 15.24 2.74
C PRO A 63 13.84 14.54 2.67
N ASN A 64 14.16 13.62 3.60
CA ASN A 64 15.38 12.79 3.55
C ASN A 64 15.29 11.65 4.58
N VAL A 65 15.52 10.40 4.16
CA VAL A 65 15.33 9.22 5.02
C VAL A 65 16.34 9.16 6.19
N SER A 66 17.47 9.86 6.10
CA SER A 66 18.48 9.87 7.17
C SER A 66 17.98 10.56 8.44
N GLY A 67 17.82 9.80 9.53
CA GLY A 67 17.41 10.34 10.83
C GLY A 67 15.90 10.53 11.00
N ILE A 68 15.09 10.02 10.07
CA ILE A 68 13.64 9.97 10.21
C ILE A 68 13.22 8.74 11.02
N ASP A 69 12.28 8.92 11.94
CA ASP A 69 11.53 7.78 12.48
C ASP A 69 10.60 7.22 11.39
N LEU A 70 11.04 6.12 10.78
CA LEU A 70 10.32 5.43 9.72
C LEU A 70 8.94 4.95 10.17
N ASN A 71 8.74 4.70 11.46
CA ASN A 71 7.45 4.22 11.95
C ASN A 71 6.37 5.30 11.94
N GLU A 72 6.75 6.57 12.10
CA GLU A 72 5.82 7.69 12.03
C GLU A 72 5.63 8.19 10.59
N LYS A 73 6.73 8.27 9.83
CA LYS A 73 6.75 9.00 8.55
C LYS A 73 6.65 8.14 7.30
N ALA A 74 6.68 6.81 7.40
CA ALA A 74 6.55 5.92 6.26
C ALA A 74 5.46 4.87 6.50
N ILE A 75 5.00 4.23 5.43
CA ILE A 75 4.05 3.12 5.52
C ILE A 75 4.82 1.82 5.70
N ASN A 76 4.65 1.15 6.84
CA ASN A 76 5.17 -0.20 7.02
C ASN A 76 4.33 -1.18 6.17
N ALA A 77 4.94 -1.71 5.10
CA ALA A 77 4.26 -2.56 4.14
C ALA A 77 3.79 -3.89 4.75
N GLN A 78 4.56 -4.46 5.69
CA GLN A 78 4.20 -5.70 6.36
C GLN A 78 2.98 -5.50 7.28
N ARG A 79 2.96 -4.39 8.02
CA ARG A 79 1.80 -4.04 8.85
C ARG A 79 0.56 -3.86 7.97
N PHE A 80 0.68 -3.13 6.87
CA PHE A 80 -0.44 -2.93 5.96
C PHE A 80 -0.93 -4.25 5.34
N LEU A 81 -0.02 -5.14 4.92
CA LEU A 81 -0.39 -6.48 4.47
C LEU A 81 -1.18 -7.25 5.53
N ASN A 82 -0.77 -7.19 6.80
CA ASN A 82 -1.51 -7.83 7.89
C ASN A 82 -2.93 -7.22 8.04
N ASP A 83 -3.05 -5.89 7.98
CA ASP A 83 -4.34 -5.19 8.05
C ASP A 83 -5.29 -5.60 6.91
N LEU A 84 -4.74 -5.90 5.71
CA LEU A 84 -5.51 -6.45 4.59
C LEU A 84 -5.94 -7.90 4.85
N CYS A 85 -5.05 -8.74 5.36
CA CYS A 85 -5.34 -10.14 5.70
C CYS A 85 -6.43 -10.25 6.78
N ASP A 86 -6.49 -9.29 7.72
CA ASP A 86 -7.52 -9.23 8.75
C ASP A 86 -8.94 -9.01 8.19
N GLN A 87 -9.07 -8.48 6.97
CA GLN A 87 -10.36 -8.40 6.25
C GLN A 87 -10.84 -9.76 5.73
N LYS A 88 -10.02 -10.82 5.90
CA LYS A 88 -10.28 -12.20 5.44
C LYS A 88 -10.55 -12.30 3.93
N PRO A 89 -9.68 -11.72 3.07
CA PRO A 89 -9.75 -11.97 1.64
C PRO A 89 -9.47 -13.44 1.34
N PHE A 90 -9.95 -13.94 0.20
CA PHE A 90 -9.63 -15.29 -0.26
C PHE A 90 -8.14 -15.40 -0.64
N VAL A 91 -7.60 -14.35 -1.26
CA VAL A 91 -6.20 -14.23 -1.60
C VAL A 91 -5.77 -12.77 -1.61
N THR A 92 -4.54 -12.51 -1.16
CA THR A 92 -3.90 -11.19 -1.25
C THR A 92 -2.62 -11.30 -2.07
N ILE A 93 -2.56 -10.58 -3.18
CA ILE A 93 -1.37 -10.42 -4.00
C ILE A 93 -0.78 -9.05 -3.65
N PHE A 94 0.46 -9.03 -3.17
CA PHE A 94 1.12 -7.82 -2.67
C PHE A 94 2.41 -7.58 -3.47
N LEU A 95 2.39 -6.59 -4.36
CA LEU A 95 3.48 -6.31 -5.30
C LEU A 95 4.12 -4.97 -4.97
N LEU A 96 5.44 -5.00 -4.80
CA LEU A 96 6.27 -3.83 -4.51
C LEU A 96 7.32 -3.68 -5.61
N ASP A 97 7.33 -2.52 -6.26
CA ASP A 97 8.28 -2.10 -7.29
C ASP A 97 9.08 -0.90 -6.75
N CYS A 98 10.10 -1.22 -5.93
CA CYS A 98 10.86 -0.29 -5.08
C CYS A 98 12.35 -0.30 -5.37
#